data_AF-A0A8T0I2D4-F1
#
_entry.id   AF-A0A8T0I2D4-F1
#
_cell.length_a   1.000
_cell.length_b   1.000
_cell.length_c   1.000
_cell.angle_alpha   90.00
_cell.angle_beta   90.00
_cell.angle_gamma   90.00
#
_symmetry.space_group_name_H-M   'P 1'
#
loop_
_entity.id
_entity.type
_entity.pdbx_description
1 polymer ?
#
loop_
_entity_poly.entity_id
_entity_poly.type
_entity_poly.pdbx_seq_one_letter_code
_entity_poly.pdbx_strand_id
1 'polypeptide(L)'
;MANFLMDGKLLKKFVEDDRRWAEFINERFAKFDRNHTGKLTHSDLEPAIAGVGKAMGLPPMGNDPETDHIYTELFNEFAPGGEGVTKEKFSIVMRDMLLGLGDGLEREPVVISLVNGSELERWAQGSEFEIEAVAAFGTLDSDMSGKVKAGAIKNAMKRVSVNQGMPP
;
A
#
# COMPACT_ATOMS: atom_id res chain seq x y z
N MET A 1 10.66 -20.49 7.48
CA MET A 1 9.93 -19.26 7.18
C MET A 1 10.45 -18.18 8.09
N ALA A 2 10.90 -17.06 7.54
CA ALA A 2 11.17 -15.87 8.33
C ALA A 2 9.86 -15.11 8.52
N ASN A 3 9.41 -15.00 9.76
CA ASN A 3 8.24 -14.21 10.10
C ASN A 3 8.70 -12.86 10.62
N PHE A 4 8.29 -11.79 9.95
CA PHE A 4 8.50 -10.44 10.41
C PHE A 4 7.24 -9.98 11.15
N LEU A 5 7.38 -9.67 12.43
CA LEU A 5 6.31 -9.12 13.24
C LEU A 5 6.31 -7.59 13.08
N MET A 6 5.24 -7.05 12.52
CA MET A 6 4.98 -5.61 12.54
C MET A 6 4.15 -5.27 13.77
N ASP A 7 4.83 -4.94 14.87
CA ASP A 7 4.24 -4.58 16.17
C ASP A 7 4.22 -3.06 16.44
N GLY A 8 4.44 -2.25 15.39
CA GLY A 8 4.46 -0.79 15.47
C GLY A 8 5.71 -0.18 16.10
N LYS A 9 6.55 -0.94 16.82
CA LYS A 9 7.73 -0.37 17.52
C LYS A 9 8.75 0.25 16.57
N LEU A 10 8.99 -0.38 15.43
CA LEU A 10 9.91 0.15 14.42
C LEU A 10 9.41 1.46 13.83
N LEU A 11 8.09 1.59 13.65
CA LEU A 11 7.46 2.80 13.15
C LEU A 11 7.59 3.95 14.17
N LYS A 12 7.28 3.68 15.45
CA LYS A 12 7.45 4.65 16.53
C LYS A 12 8.90 5.13 16.66
N LYS A 13 9.86 4.20 16.70
CA LYS A 13 11.30 4.52 16.73
C LYS A 13 11.75 5.37 15.54
N PHE A 14 11.21 5.10 14.35
CA PHE A 14 11.53 5.90 13.17
C PHE A 14 11.05 7.35 13.30
N VAL A 15 9.84 7.54 13.83
CA VAL A 15 9.24 8.88 13.99
C VAL A 15 9.93 9.68 15.11
N GLU A 16 10.46 9.00 16.14
CA GLU A 16 11.22 9.58 17.25
C GLU A 16 12.68 9.94 16.88
N ASP A 17 13.25 9.37 15.82
CA ASP A 17 14.57 9.78 15.32
C ASP A 17 14.45 11.08 14.53
N ASP A 18 14.65 12.22 15.21
CA ASP A 18 14.48 13.55 14.63
C ASP A 18 15.30 13.79 13.36
N ARG A 19 16.49 13.17 13.22
CA ARG A 19 17.32 13.33 12.01
C ARG A 19 16.68 12.59 10.84
N ARG A 20 16.36 11.31 11.01
CA ARG A 20 15.71 10.51 9.96
C ARG A 20 14.32 11.04 9.62
N TRP A 21 13.60 11.53 10.63
CA TRP A 21 12.30 12.16 10.46
C TRP A 21 12.41 13.43 9.61
N ALA A 22 13.36 14.32 9.92
CA ALA A 22 13.59 15.52 9.14
C ALA A 22 13.97 15.19 7.68
N GLU A 23 14.86 14.23 7.45
CA GLU A 23 15.22 13.75 6.11
C GLU A 23 13.99 13.24 5.33
N PHE A 24 13.18 12.38 5.96
CA PHE A 24 11.94 11.86 5.37
C PHE A 24 10.94 12.96 5.02
N ILE A 25 10.70 13.90 5.93
CA ILE A 25 9.78 15.02 5.70
C ILE A 25 10.30 15.94 4.59
N ASN A 26 11.61 16.21 4.55
CA ASN A 26 12.21 17.00 3.48
C ASN A 26 11.92 16.38 2.10
N GLU A 27 12.19 15.09 1.95
CA GLU A 27 11.96 14.36 0.70
C GLU A 27 10.49 14.31 0.31
N ARG A 28 9.60 13.99 1.28
CA ARG A 28 8.17 13.84 1.02
C ARG A 28 7.52 15.18 0.71
N PHE A 29 7.86 16.23 1.44
CA PHE A 29 7.33 17.57 1.19
C PHE A 29 7.76 18.08 -0.20
N ALA A 30 9.05 17.96 -0.56
CA ALA A 30 9.55 18.39 -1.86
C ALA A 30 8.90 17.66 -3.05
N LYS A 31 8.44 16.41 -2.85
CA LYS A 31 7.69 15.67 -3.88
C LYS A 31 6.34 16.30 -4.20
N PHE A 32 5.71 16.94 -3.21
CA PHE A 32 4.43 17.62 -3.36
C PHE A 32 4.60 19.10 -3.73
N ASP A 33 5.52 19.82 -3.09
CA ASP A 33 5.84 21.24 -3.35
C ASP A 33 6.68 21.43 -4.63
N ARG A 34 6.13 21.04 -5.78
CA ARG A 34 6.84 21.05 -7.07
C ARG A 34 7.18 22.44 -7.58
N ASN A 35 6.41 23.44 -7.15
CA ASN A 35 6.61 24.85 -7.49
C ASN A 35 7.52 25.57 -6.47
N HIS A 36 8.00 24.86 -5.44
CA HIS A 36 8.91 25.38 -4.41
C HIS A 36 8.38 26.64 -3.71
N THR A 37 7.08 26.67 -3.43
CA THR A 37 6.43 27.78 -2.73
C THR A 37 6.63 27.72 -1.22
N GLY A 38 7.08 26.57 -0.69
CA GLY A 38 7.20 26.32 0.74
C GLY A 38 5.86 25.98 1.40
N LYS A 39 4.78 25.84 0.62
CA LYS A 39 3.44 25.50 1.10
C LYS A 39 2.75 24.55 0.14
N LEU A 40 2.04 23.55 0.66
CA LEU A 40 1.25 22.63 -0.15
C LEU A 40 -0.17 23.16 -0.31
N THR A 41 -0.56 23.43 -1.55
CA THR A 41 -1.90 23.87 -1.91
C THR A 41 -2.79 22.68 -2.27
N HIS A 42 -4.07 22.96 -2.56
CA HIS A 42 -5.00 21.94 -3.06
C HIS A 42 -4.42 21.17 -4.24
N SER A 43 -3.92 21.87 -5.27
CA SER A 43 -3.38 21.24 -6.47
C SER A 43 -2.15 20.36 -6.22
N ASP A 44 -1.38 20.64 -5.16
CA ASP A 44 -0.19 19.85 -4.82
C ASP A 44 -0.57 18.51 -4.18
N LEU A 45 -1.64 18.50 -3.38
CA LEU A 45 -2.10 17.36 -2.60
C LEU A 45 -3.20 16.54 -3.29
N GLU A 46 -3.94 17.13 -4.22
CA GLU A 46 -5.04 16.52 -4.96
C GLU A 46 -4.68 15.14 -5.54
N PRO A 47 -3.53 14.94 -6.21
CA PRO A 47 -3.19 13.62 -6.76
C PRO A 47 -3.02 12.55 -5.69
N ALA A 48 -2.53 12.90 -4.51
CA ALA A 48 -2.37 11.97 -3.40
C ALA A 48 -3.72 11.59 -2.80
N ILE A 49 -4.57 12.58 -2.56
CA ILE A 49 -5.90 12.37 -1.97
C ILE A 49 -6.79 11.59 -2.95
N ALA A 50 -6.76 11.90 -4.24
CA ALA A 50 -7.45 11.14 -5.28
C ALA A 50 -6.96 9.67 -5.33
N GLY A 51 -5.65 9.44 -5.13
CA GLY A 51 -5.09 8.11 -5.03
C GLY A 51 -5.65 7.31 -3.85
N VAL A 52 -5.78 7.93 -2.67
CA VAL A 52 -6.40 7.33 -1.49
C VAL A 52 -7.89 7.06 -1.73
N GLY A 53 -8.63 8.04 -2.26
CA GLY A 53 -10.05 7.88 -2.59
C GLY A 53 -10.29 6.70 -3.54
N LYS A 54 -9.50 6.60 -4.60
CA LYS A 54 -9.54 5.47 -5.53
C LYS A 54 -9.26 4.13 -4.84
N ALA A 55 -8.29 4.07 -3.94
CA ALA A 55 -7.98 2.85 -3.19
C ALA A 55 -9.13 2.42 -2.26
N MET A 56 -9.95 3.38 -1.81
CA MET A 56 -11.15 3.15 -1.01
C MET A 56 -12.43 2.95 -1.86
N GLY A 57 -12.32 3.00 -3.19
CA GLY A 57 -13.47 2.86 -4.10
C GLY A 57 -14.33 4.12 -4.23
N LEU A 58 -13.84 5.29 -3.80
CA LEU A 58 -14.53 6.56 -4.00
C LEU A 58 -14.49 6.98 -5.48
N PRO A 59 -15.53 7.67 -5.98
CA PRO A 59 -15.51 8.24 -7.32
C PRO A 59 -14.42 9.31 -7.45
N PRO A 60 -13.95 9.60 -8.68
CA PRO A 60 -12.99 10.67 -8.90
C PRO A 60 -13.59 12.03 -8.52
N MET A 61 -12.76 12.92 -7.97
CA MET A 61 -13.12 14.30 -7.66
C MET A 61 -13.71 15.02 -8.88
N GLY A 62 -14.73 15.84 -8.67
CA GLY A 62 -15.44 16.64 -9.67
C GLY A 62 -16.59 15.90 -10.37
N ASN A 63 -16.83 14.64 -10.06
CA ASN A 63 -17.87 13.83 -10.72
C ASN A 63 -19.16 13.66 -9.90
N ASP A 64 -19.12 13.93 -8.60
CA ASP A 64 -20.25 13.70 -7.69
C ASP A 64 -20.28 14.76 -6.56
N PRO A 65 -21.35 15.55 -6.42
CA PRO A 65 -21.42 16.64 -5.45
C PRO A 65 -21.28 16.22 -3.98
N GLU A 66 -21.76 15.03 -3.59
CA GLU A 66 -21.65 14.56 -2.20
C GLU A 66 -20.20 14.19 -1.89
N THR A 67 -19.53 13.50 -2.81
CA THR A 67 -18.13 13.11 -2.64
C THR A 67 -17.19 14.32 -2.72
N ASP A 68 -17.51 15.29 -3.58
CA ASP A 68 -16.77 16.55 -3.71
C ASP A 68 -16.84 17.40 -2.44
N HIS A 69 -17.96 17.34 -1.73
CA HIS A 69 -18.08 17.97 -0.42
C HIS A 69 -17.12 17.35 0.60
N ILE A 70 -17.01 16.01 0.65
CA ILE A 70 -16.09 15.30 1.55
C ILE A 70 -14.63 15.70 1.26
N TYR A 71 -14.23 15.75 -0.01
CA TYR A 71 -12.89 16.20 -0.38
C TYR A 71 -12.64 17.65 0.04
N THR A 72 -13.62 18.53 -0.16
CA THR A 72 -13.52 19.95 0.23
C THR A 72 -13.39 20.12 1.75
N GLU A 73 -14.16 19.39 2.55
CA GLU A 73 -14.06 19.41 4.01
C GLU A 73 -12.68 18.94 4.50
N LEU A 74 -12.19 17.83 3.94
CA LEU A 74 -10.87 17.30 4.25
C LEU A 74 -9.78 18.36 3.98
N PHE A 75 -9.84 19.03 2.84
CA PHE A 75 -8.89 20.09 2.50
C PHE A 75 -8.96 21.29 3.45
N ASN A 76 -10.17 21.73 3.81
CA ASN A 76 -10.36 22.85 4.71
C ASN A 76 -9.87 22.57 6.13
N GLU A 77 -9.92 21.31 6.58
CA GLU A 77 -9.36 20.89 7.87
C GLU A 77 -7.83 21.06 7.90
N PHE A 78 -7.14 20.71 6.81
CA PHE A 78 -5.68 20.78 6.75
C PHE A 78 -5.14 22.16 6.35
N ALA A 79 -5.88 22.91 5.52
CA ALA A 79 -5.49 24.21 4.99
C ALA A 79 -6.62 25.26 5.13
N PRO A 80 -6.99 25.64 6.37
CA PRO A 80 -8.06 26.60 6.59
C PRO A 80 -7.75 27.94 5.91
N GLY A 81 -8.74 28.50 5.22
CA GLY A 81 -8.61 29.80 4.54
C GLY A 81 -7.75 29.78 3.27
N GLY A 82 -7.38 28.60 2.76
CA GLY A 82 -6.60 28.49 1.52
C GLY A 82 -5.13 28.92 1.65
N GLU A 83 -4.62 29.06 2.88
CA GLU A 83 -3.25 29.53 3.13
C GLU A 83 -2.17 28.51 2.74
N GLY A 84 -2.56 27.28 2.40
CA GLY A 84 -1.67 26.16 2.11
C GLY A 84 -1.04 25.55 3.37
N VAL A 85 -0.61 24.30 3.27
CA VAL A 85 -0.02 23.54 4.39
C VAL A 85 1.48 23.79 4.44
N THR A 86 1.98 24.36 5.54
CA THR A 86 3.43 24.52 5.72
C THR A 86 4.11 23.17 5.97
N LYS A 87 5.43 23.13 5.78
CA LYS A 87 6.23 21.93 6.06
C LYS A 87 6.16 21.48 7.52
N GLU A 88 6.09 22.43 8.45
CA GLU A 88 5.96 22.16 9.88
C GLU A 88 4.62 21.48 10.18
N LYS A 89 3.52 22.01 9.62
CA LYS A 89 2.19 21.41 9.79
C LYS A 89 2.12 20.03 9.13
N PHE A 90 2.67 19.89 7.93
CA PHE A 90 2.78 18.59 7.24
C PHE A 90 3.56 17.57 8.09
N SER A 91 4.68 17.98 8.68
CA SER A 91 5.49 17.15 9.58
C SER A 91 4.68 16.67 10.78
N ILE A 92 3.95 17.57 11.45
CA ILE A 92 3.13 17.22 12.62
C ILE A 92 2.05 16.19 12.25
N VAL A 93 1.29 16.46 11.17
CA VAL A 93 0.20 15.57 10.74
C VAL A 93 0.74 14.19 10.35
N MET A 94 1.83 14.12 9.59
CA MET A 94 2.45 12.86 9.21
C MET A 94 2.99 12.09 10.42
N ARG A 95 3.56 12.78 11.40
CA ARG A 95 4.05 12.19 12.66
C ARG A 95 2.88 11.57 13.44
N ASP A 96 1.80 12.31 13.63
CA ASP A 96 0.62 11.85 14.36
C ASP A 96 -0.05 10.63 13.68
N MET A 97 -0.18 10.65 12.35
CA MET A 97 -0.72 9.52 11.59
C MET A 97 0.12 8.25 11.76
N LEU A 98 1.45 8.36 11.64
CA LEU A 98 2.34 7.21 11.78
C LEU A 98 2.39 6.68 13.23
N LEU A 99 2.32 7.55 14.22
CA LEU A 99 2.20 7.14 15.63
C LEU A 99 0.88 6.41 15.88
N GLY A 100 -0.23 6.93 15.35
CA GLY A 100 -1.54 6.27 15.43
C GLY A 100 -1.56 4.89 14.76
N LEU A 101 -0.91 4.74 13.59
CA LEU A 101 -0.68 3.44 12.97
C LEU A 101 0.19 2.52 13.84
N GLY A 102 1.23 3.07 14.46
CA GLY A 102 2.08 2.36 15.40
C GLY A 102 1.31 1.83 16.61
N ASP A 103 0.43 2.66 17.19
CA ASP A 103 -0.48 2.25 18.28
C ASP A 103 -1.48 1.20 17.83
N GLY A 104 -1.98 1.31 16.59
CA GLY A 104 -2.83 0.29 15.97
C GLY A 104 -2.13 -1.06 15.87
N LEU A 105 -0.91 -1.09 15.34
CA LEU A 105 -0.09 -2.30 15.21
C LEU A 105 0.37 -2.87 16.56
N GLU A 106 0.52 -2.04 17.58
CA GLU A 106 0.82 -2.54 18.93
C GLU A 106 -0.37 -3.28 19.54
N ARG A 107 -1.61 -2.83 19.26
CA ARG A 107 -2.84 -3.52 19.67
C ARG A 107 -3.12 -4.76 18.82
N GLU A 108 -2.97 -4.64 17.51
CA GLU A 108 -3.23 -5.69 16.53
C GLU A 108 -2.02 -5.87 15.60
N PRO A 109 -1.02 -6.65 16.03
CA PRO A 109 0.19 -6.83 15.26
C PRO A 109 -0.05 -7.67 14.01
N VAL A 110 0.61 -7.31 12.91
CA VAL A 110 0.53 -8.03 11.65
C VAL A 110 1.77 -8.92 11.48
N VAL A 111 1.54 -10.20 11.17
CA VAL A 111 2.62 -11.15 10.84
C VAL A 111 2.79 -11.18 9.33
N ILE A 112 3.98 -10.82 8.87
CA ILE A 112 4.36 -10.96 7.46
C ILE A 112 5.29 -12.17 7.34
N SER A 113 4.84 -13.17 6.60
CA SER A 113 5.63 -14.35 6.27
C SER A 113 6.42 -14.08 4.99
N LEU A 114 7.74 -14.06 5.08
CA LEU A 114 8.61 -13.99 3.91
C LEU A 114 8.97 -15.41 3.49
N VAL A 115 8.54 -15.80 2.29
CA VAL A 115 8.96 -17.05 1.65
C VAL A 115 10.15 -16.74 0.76
N ASN A 116 11.31 -17.33 1.08
CA ASN A 116 12.49 -17.26 0.22
C ASN A 116 12.54 -18.43 -0.78
N GLY A 117 13.47 -18.40 -1.73
CA GLY A 117 13.58 -19.42 -2.78
C GLY A 117 13.75 -20.85 -2.24
N SER A 118 14.55 -21.04 -1.19
CA SER A 118 14.77 -22.37 -0.59
C SER A 118 13.55 -22.88 0.20
N GLU A 119 12.76 -21.96 0.77
CA GLU A 119 11.50 -22.29 1.43
C GLU A 119 10.41 -22.61 0.42
N LEU A 120 10.35 -21.86 -0.69
CA LEU A 120 9.47 -22.12 -1.81
C LEU A 120 9.77 -23.48 -2.45
N GLU A 121 11.06 -23.80 -2.65
CA GLU A 121 11.49 -25.10 -3.16
C GLU A 121 11.05 -26.23 -2.23
N ARG A 122 11.24 -26.07 -0.91
CA ARG A 122 10.81 -27.07 0.08
C ARG A 122 9.29 -27.26 0.06
N TRP A 123 8.53 -26.16 -0.01
CA TRP A 123 7.07 -26.21 -0.13
C TRP A 123 6.64 -26.93 -1.41
N ALA A 124 7.25 -26.61 -2.55
CA ALA A 124 6.96 -27.23 -3.84
C ALA A 124 7.31 -28.73 -3.89
N GLN A 125 8.19 -29.21 -3.01
CA GLN A 125 8.51 -30.63 -2.83
C GLN A 125 7.65 -31.31 -1.76
N GLY A 126 6.83 -30.55 -1.03
CA GLY A 126 5.95 -31.05 0.02
C GLY A 126 4.63 -31.60 -0.51
N SER A 127 4.04 -32.54 0.24
CA SER A 127 2.72 -33.12 -0.07
C SER A 127 1.59 -32.08 -0.06
N GLU A 128 1.76 -30.97 0.66
CA GLU A 128 0.81 -29.84 0.66
C GLU A 128 0.69 -29.20 -0.73
N PHE A 129 1.81 -29.05 -1.44
CA PHE A 129 1.80 -28.54 -2.80
C PHE A 129 1.14 -29.50 -3.77
N GLU A 130 1.29 -30.82 -3.59
CA GLU A 130 0.64 -31.80 -4.47
C GLU A 130 -0.89 -31.64 -4.48
N ILE A 131 -1.50 -31.38 -3.33
CA ILE A 131 -2.95 -31.14 -3.21
C ILE A 131 -3.35 -29.89 -4.00
N GLU A 132 -2.63 -28.79 -3.80
CA GLU A 132 -2.88 -27.53 -4.50
C GLU A 132 -2.63 -27.64 -6.02
N ALA A 133 -1.59 -28.38 -6.42
CA ALA A 133 -1.25 -28.63 -7.82
C ALA A 133 -2.33 -29.46 -8.52
N VAL A 134 -2.86 -30.49 -7.86
CA VAL A 134 -3.98 -31.29 -8.39
C VAL A 134 -5.24 -30.46 -8.50
N ALA A 135 -5.57 -29.63 -7.51
CA ALA A 135 -6.72 -28.73 -7.57
C ALA A 135 -6.58 -27.73 -8.72
N ALA A 136 -5.42 -27.07 -8.83
CA ALA A 136 -5.12 -26.15 -9.92
C ALA A 136 -5.19 -26.84 -11.29
N PHE A 137 -4.64 -28.05 -11.42
CA PHE A 137 -4.75 -28.85 -12.64
C PHE A 137 -6.22 -29.10 -13.01
N GLY A 138 -7.06 -29.51 -12.05
CA GLY A 138 -8.49 -29.72 -12.27
C GLY A 138 -9.22 -28.47 -12.76
N THR A 139 -8.81 -27.27 -12.30
CA THR A 139 -9.37 -26.02 -12.82
C THR A 139 -8.96 -25.71 -14.27
N LEU A 140 -7.79 -26.20 -14.71
CA LEU A 140 -7.24 -25.94 -16.04
C LEU A 140 -7.59 -27.04 -17.06
N ASP A 141 -7.80 -28.27 -16.61
CA ASP A 141 -8.28 -29.43 -17.39
C ASP A 141 -9.81 -29.46 -17.40
N SER A 142 -10.43 -28.37 -17.89
CA SER A 142 -11.89 -28.21 -17.91
C SER A 142 -12.63 -29.26 -18.74
N ASP A 143 -11.93 -29.92 -19.67
CA ASP A 143 -12.48 -31.00 -20.50
C ASP A 143 -12.22 -32.40 -19.92
N MET A 144 -11.65 -32.49 -18.71
CA MET A 144 -11.37 -33.75 -17.99
C MET A 144 -10.56 -34.74 -18.84
N SER A 145 -9.71 -34.22 -19.72
CA SER A 145 -8.93 -35.02 -20.67
C SER A 145 -7.68 -35.63 -20.05
N GLY A 146 -7.36 -35.24 -18.81
CA GLY A 146 -6.09 -35.51 -18.17
C GLY A 146 -4.94 -34.69 -18.78
N LYS A 147 -5.24 -33.63 -19.54
CA LYS A 147 -4.24 -32.82 -20.25
C LYS A 147 -4.60 -31.34 -20.21
N VAL A 148 -3.64 -30.49 -19.84
CA VAL A 148 -3.82 -29.04 -19.90
C VAL A 148 -3.22 -28.49 -21.20
N LYS A 149 -4.02 -27.69 -21.93
CA LYS A 149 -3.56 -27.01 -23.16
C LYS A 149 -2.59 -25.88 -22.80
N ALA A 150 -1.54 -25.72 -23.60
CA ALA A 150 -0.54 -24.65 -23.39
C ALA A 150 -1.16 -23.24 -23.28
N GLY A 151 -2.24 -22.97 -24.02
CA GLY A 151 -2.98 -21.70 -23.93
C GLY A 151 -3.65 -21.48 -22.56
N ALA A 152 -4.14 -22.54 -21.92
CA ALA A 152 -4.73 -22.48 -20.58
C ALA A 152 -3.66 -22.17 -19.53
N ILE A 153 -2.49 -22.81 -19.62
CA ILE A 153 -1.33 -22.50 -18.77
C ILE A 153 -0.90 -21.05 -18.94
N LYS A 154 -0.75 -20.58 -20.18
CA LYS A 154 -0.35 -19.20 -20.48
C LYS A 154 -1.34 -18.17 -19.92
N ASN A 155 -2.64 -18.47 -19.93
CA ASN A 155 -3.65 -17.61 -19.32
C ASN A 155 -3.61 -17.65 -17.79
N ALA A 156 -3.41 -18.82 -17.19
CA ALA A 156 -3.25 -18.97 -15.74
C ALA A 156 -2.04 -18.19 -15.22
N MET A 157 -0.91 -18.25 -15.94
CA MET A 157 0.31 -17.53 -15.59
C MET A 157 0.15 -16.01 -15.57
N LYS A 158 -0.85 -15.44 -16.26
CA LYS A 158 -1.14 -13.99 -16.14
C LYS A 158 -1.63 -13.60 -14.74
N ARG A 159 -2.17 -14.55 -13.97
CA ARG A 159 -2.59 -14.34 -12.57
C ARG A 159 -1.38 -14.31 -11.64
N VAL A 160 -0.34 -15.06 -11.98
CA VAL A 160 0.92 -15.12 -11.25
C VAL A 160 1.81 -13.94 -11.69
N SER A 161 1.63 -12.78 -11.05
CA SER A 161 2.28 -11.53 -11.44
C SER A 161 2.90 -10.80 -10.26
N VAL A 162 3.79 -9.85 -10.53
CA VAL A 162 4.41 -9.00 -9.50
C VAL A 162 3.35 -8.28 -8.65
N ASN A 163 2.26 -7.85 -9.27
CA ASN A 163 1.13 -7.23 -8.58
C ASN A 163 0.39 -8.19 -7.62
N GLN A 164 0.63 -9.50 -7.74
CA GLN A 164 0.13 -10.53 -6.83
C GLN A 164 1.23 -11.09 -5.90
N GLY A 165 2.35 -10.38 -5.76
CA GLY A 165 3.40 -10.71 -4.79
C GLY A 165 4.53 -11.60 -5.32
N MET A 166 4.57 -11.90 -6.63
CA MET A 166 5.75 -12.53 -7.23
C MET A 166 6.94 -11.55 -7.30
N PRO A 167 8.18 -12.00 -7.09
CA PRO A 167 9.36 -11.20 -7.37
C PRO A 167 9.44 -10.81 -8.87
N PRO A 168 9.97 -9.62 -9.21
CA PRO A 168 10.20 -9.20 -10.60
C PRO A 168 11.31 -9.99 -11.31
#